data_AF-A0A136LKY2-F1
#
_entry.id   AF-A0A136LKY2-F1
#
_cell.length_a   1.000
_cell.length_b   1.000
_cell.length_c   1.000
_cell.angle_alpha   90.00
_cell.angle_beta   90.00
_cell.angle_gamma   90.00
#
_symmetry.space_group_name_H-M   'P 1'
#
loop_
_entity.id
_entity.type
_entity.pdbx_description
1 polymer ?
#
loop_
_entity_poly.entity_id
_entity_poly.type
_entity_poly.pdbx_seq_one_letter_code
_entity_poly.pdbx_strand_id
1 'polypeptide(L)'
;MGLVLLEAIEMENQIYNTGALFEAVQLQGIFEDGKTFPDCLPKGNVDEIVRAYEAQKEIANFDLKKFVHQHFTLPSTPASTYRSHPGNTTSQHIHNLWNELTRQPDAVAGSLIPLPHPYIVPGGRFREIYYWDSFFTLLGLKISGRTDLVQHMVKNFAYLINTVGYIPNGNRTYYLGRSQPPFFSLMVNVLADLKKNTLPTYLPQLEKEYQFWMRGSTEVTATQPALHRVVRLPDGSILNRYWDEHNTPRPESYKEDVELARHAIQQPEILYRHLRAAAESGWDFSSRWFKDENLFATIHTTEIIPVDLNCLLFHLEKILAEAHQESGNQTQAAHYIQLANTRKAAIRKFCWNASDQFFFDYDFVSQRQKQSLTLAAVFPLFFELATPEQALGVENVLRTQFLKAGGLTTTVFNSGQQWDAPNGWAPLQWMGYKGLLNYGFEELAAEIKTRWLHTNDTVYSETGKMTEKYNVYNPQAEGGGGEYPNQDGFGWTNGVYLAMQAHP
;
A
#
# COMPACT_ATOMS: atom_id res chain seq x y z
N MET A 1 -18.42 11.87 18.94
CA MET A 1 -18.55 13.34 19.01
C MET A 1 -17.21 14.07 19.26
N GLY A 2 -16.05 13.43 18.99
CA GLY A 2 -14.72 14.08 19.08
C GLY A 2 -14.01 14.28 17.74
N LEU A 3 -14.64 13.91 16.61
CA LEU A 3 -14.02 13.94 15.27
C LEU A 3 -14.00 15.33 14.60
N VAL A 4 -14.78 16.32 15.07
CA VAL A 4 -15.21 17.41 14.18
C VAL A 4 -14.34 18.69 14.25
N LEU A 5 -13.50 18.88 15.28
CA LEU A 5 -12.88 20.20 15.49
C LEU A 5 -11.46 20.38 14.92
N LEU A 6 -10.67 19.30 14.81
CA LEU A 6 -9.34 19.36 14.17
C LEU A 6 -9.42 19.11 12.66
N GLU A 7 -10.33 18.23 12.21
CA GLU A 7 -10.47 17.86 10.79
C GLU A 7 -10.96 19.03 9.91
N ALA A 8 -11.92 19.84 10.36
CA ALA A 8 -12.50 20.87 9.49
C ALA A 8 -11.62 22.12 9.32
N ILE A 9 -10.91 22.54 10.38
CA ILE A 9 -10.18 23.82 10.41
C ILE A 9 -8.75 23.70 9.83
N GLU A 10 -8.11 22.53 9.94
CA GLU A 10 -6.77 22.29 9.35
C GLU A 10 -6.83 21.80 7.89
N MET A 11 -7.95 21.21 7.43
CA MET A 11 -8.11 20.78 6.04
C MET A 11 -8.35 21.96 5.07
N GLU A 12 -9.10 23.01 5.46
CA GLU A 12 -9.35 24.16 4.56
C GLU A 12 -8.05 24.89 4.16
N ASN A 13 -7.02 24.87 5.00
CA ASN A 13 -5.74 25.58 4.78
C ASN A 13 -4.69 24.76 4.01
N GLN A 14 -5.05 23.63 3.40
CA GLN A 14 -4.10 22.77 2.69
C GLN A 14 -3.79 23.31 1.28
N ILE A 15 -2.55 23.13 0.83
CA ILE A 15 -2.06 23.67 -0.47
C ILE A 15 -2.90 23.18 -1.65
N TYR A 16 -3.35 21.92 -1.61
CA TYR A 16 -4.19 21.33 -2.66
C TYR A 16 -5.64 21.83 -2.67
N ASN A 17 -6.02 22.67 -1.71
CA ASN A 17 -7.30 23.38 -1.69
C ASN A 17 -7.19 24.83 -2.22
N THR A 18 -6.02 25.25 -2.71
CA THR A 18 -5.79 26.61 -3.27
C THR A 18 -6.38 26.84 -4.67
N GLY A 19 -7.22 25.92 -5.16
CA GLY A 19 -7.98 26.06 -6.40
C GLY A 19 -7.07 26.29 -7.62
N ALA A 20 -7.30 27.41 -8.32
CA ALA A 20 -6.60 27.76 -9.56
C ALA A 20 -5.07 27.81 -9.41
N LEU A 21 -4.56 28.21 -8.24
CA LEU A 21 -3.12 28.19 -7.98
C LEU A 21 -2.55 26.77 -8.02
N PHE A 22 -3.21 25.83 -7.33
CA PHE A 22 -2.78 24.44 -7.31
C PHE A 22 -2.83 23.80 -8.69
N GLU A 23 -3.94 24.01 -9.40
CA GLU A 23 -4.12 23.51 -10.76
C GLU A 23 -3.05 24.05 -11.70
N ALA A 24 -2.77 25.37 -11.66
CA ALA A 24 -1.74 25.99 -12.49
C ALA A 24 -0.35 25.41 -12.21
N VAL A 25 0.01 25.25 -10.94
CA VAL A 25 1.31 24.69 -10.55
C VAL A 25 1.48 23.25 -11.06
N GLN A 26 0.45 22.41 -10.89
CA GLN A 26 0.50 21.01 -11.31
C GLN A 26 0.49 20.85 -12.83
N LEU A 27 -0.43 21.52 -13.53
CA LEU A 27 -0.60 21.33 -14.97
C LEU A 27 0.52 21.99 -15.80
N GLN A 28 1.13 23.08 -15.33
CA GLN A 28 2.28 23.69 -16.01
C GLN A 28 3.58 22.89 -15.80
N GLY A 29 3.62 21.92 -14.88
CA GLY A 29 4.79 21.08 -14.66
C GLY A 29 6.04 21.86 -14.25
N ILE A 30 5.89 22.89 -13.41
CA ILE A 30 7.02 23.72 -12.95
C ILE A 30 8.02 22.93 -12.07
N PHE A 31 7.57 21.78 -11.55
CA PHE A 31 8.36 20.75 -10.87
C PHE A 31 8.27 19.43 -11.65
N GLU A 32 9.33 18.63 -11.58
CA GLU A 32 9.40 17.33 -12.28
C GLU A 32 8.47 16.26 -11.70
N ASP A 33 8.26 16.26 -10.37
CA ASP A 33 7.35 15.34 -9.66
C ASP A 33 6.15 16.11 -9.11
N GLY A 34 4.94 15.69 -9.48
CA GLY A 34 3.66 16.26 -9.02
C GLY A 34 3.47 16.21 -7.50
N LYS A 35 4.19 15.33 -6.79
CA LYS A 35 4.19 15.26 -5.32
C LYS A 35 4.93 16.41 -4.66
N THR A 36 5.77 17.15 -5.39
CA THR A 36 6.60 18.24 -4.84
C THR A 36 5.76 19.35 -4.22
N PHE A 37 4.73 19.81 -4.92
CA PHE A 37 3.94 20.97 -4.48
C PHE A 37 2.98 20.67 -3.31
N PRO A 38 2.25 19.54 -3.29
CA PRO A 38 1.47 19.10 -2.12
C PRO A 38 2.30 18.95 -0.83
N ASP A 39 3.61 18.74 -0.94
CA ASP A 39 4.53 18.58 0.18
C ASP A 39 5.22 19.89 0.60
N CYS A 40 4.96 21.00 -0.10
CA CYS A 40 5.50 22.31 0.25
C CYS A 40 4.93 22.85 1.56
N LEU A 41 5.63 23.81 2.16
CA LEU A 41 5.16 24.58 3.32
C LEU A 41 4.85 26.02 2.90
N PRO A 42 3.66 26.55 3.17
CA PRO A 42 3.39 27.96 2.91
C PRO A 42 4.24 28.84 3.85
N LYS A 43 4.82 29.92 3.32
CA LYS A 43 5.64 30.89 4.08
C LYS A 43 4.79 31.98 4.77
N GLY A 44 3.47 31.93 4.60
CA GLY A 44 2.51 32.89 5.13
C GLY A 44 1.09 32.31 5.10
N ASN A 45 0.09 33.17 5.33
CA ASN A 45 -1.31 32.76 5.26
C ASN A 45 -1.70 32.34 3.84
N VAL A 46 -2.35 31.19 3.70
CA VAL A 46 -2.67 30.59 2.39
C VAL A 46 -3.65 31.43 1.59
N ASP A 47 -4.67 32.02 2.22
CA ASP A 47 -5.64 32.89 1.54
C ASP A 47 -4.98 34.17 1.01
N GLU A 48 -4.01 34.72 1.74
CA GLU A 48 -3.23 35.87 1.28
C GLU A 48 -2.36 35.51 0.06
N ILE A 49 -1.76 34.33 0.06
CA ILE A 49 -0.99 33.82 -1.09
C ILE A 49 -1.93 33.63 -2.29
N VAL A 50 -3.11 33.06 -2.11
CA VAL A 50 -4.10 32.89 -3.20
C VAL A 50 -4.55 34.24 -3.74
N ARG A 51 -4.88 35.22 -2.88
CA ARG A 51 -5.20 36.59 -3.33
C ARG A 51 -4.05 37.24 -4.10
N ALA A 52 -2.82 37.04 -3.65
CA ALA A 52 -1.63 37.55 -4.33
C ALA A 52 -1.44 36.90 -5.71
N TYR A 53 -1.70 35.60 -5.83
CA TYR A 53 -1.67 34.88 -7.11
C TYR A 53 -2.73 35.43 -8.07
N GLU A 54 -3.98 35.54 -7.63
CA GLU A 54 -5.09 36.05 -8.45
C GLU A 54 -4.83 37.48 -8.95
N ALA A 55 -4.20 38.33 -8.15
CA ALA A 55 -3.83 39.68 -8.54
C ALA A 55 -2.63 39.75 -9.53
N GLN A 56 -1.77 38.72 -9.55
CA GLN A 56 -0.52 38.74 -10.32
C GLN A 56 -0.56 37.87 -11.58
N LYS A 57 -1.42 36.85 -11.65
CA LYS A 57 -1.39 35.83 -12.71
C LYS A 57 -1.60 36.38 -14.13
N GLU A 58 -2.27 37.51 -14.27
CA GLU A 58 -2.53 38.20 -15.55
C GLU A 58 -1.51 39.32 -15.86
N ILE A 59 -0.54 39.59 -14.97
CA ILE A 59 0.48 40.61 -15.20
C ILE A 59 1.46 40.11 -16.27
N ALA A 60 1.81 40.98 -17.23
CA ALA A 60 2.80 40.67 -18.24
C ALA A 60 4.14 40.23 -17.60
N ASN A 61 4.68 39.09 -18.06
CA ASN A 61 5.88 38.43 -17.53
C ASN A 61 5.73 37.85 -16.11
N PHE A 62 4.51 37.52 -15.66
CA PHE A 62 4.32 36.71 -14.46
C PHE A 62 5.03 35.35 -14.60
N ASP A 63 5.82 35.00 -13.58
CA ASP A 63 6.54 33.73 -13.49
C ASP A 63 6.01 32.93 -12.31
N LEU A 64 5.22 31.89 -12.61
CA LEU A 64 4.61 31.01 -11.61
C LEU A 64 5.65 30.32 -10.73
N LYS A 65 6.78 29.90 -11.30
CA LYS A 65 7.84 29.21 -10.55
C LYS A 65 8.48 30.17 -9.55
N LYS A 66 8.76 31.40 -9.96
CA LYS A 66 9.27 32.45 -9.06
C LYS A 66 8.27 32.78 -7.96
N PHE A 67 6.97 32.89 -8.31
CA PHE A 67 5.90 33.11 -7.34
C PHE A 67 5.86 31.99 -6.29
N VAL A 68 5.91 30.72 -6.72
CA VAL A 68 5.92 29.58 -5.80
C VAL A 68 7.15 29.60 -4.89
N HIS A 69 8.35 29.83 -5.43
CA HIS A 69 9.56 29.93 -4.60
C HIS A 69 9.51 31.09 -3.59
N GLN A 70 8.81 32.18 -3.92
CA GLN A 70 8.63 33.31 -3.00
C GLN A 70 7.68 32.95 -1.85
N HIS A 71 6.58 32.25 -2.13
CA HIS A 71 5.48 32.02 -1.17
C HIS A 71 5.51 30.65 -0.48
N PHE A 72 6.29 29.70 -0.99
CA PHE A 72 6.38 28.35 -0.44
C PHE A 72 7.84 27.93 -0.20
N THR A 73 8.02 27.08 0.80
CA THR A 73 9.27 26.36 1.07
C THR A 73 9.12 24.96 0.49
N LEU A 74 10.03 24.61 -0.42
CA LEU A 74 10.06 23.28 -1.02
C LEU A 74 10.42 22.22 0.03
N PRO A 75 9.92 20.99 -0.11
CA PRO A 75 10.26 19.93 0.81
C PRO A 75 11.77 19.63 0.71
N SER A 76 12.49 19.75 1.83
CA SER A 76 13.91 19.40 1.88
C SER A 76 14.06 17.89 1.75
N THR A 77 14.86 17.44 0.78
CA THR A 77 15.42 16.08 0.86
C THR A 77 16.54 16.16 1.90
N PRO A 78 16.52 15.39 2.99
CA PRO A 78 17.70 15.29 3.84
C PRO A 78 18.87 14.92 2.92
N ALA A 79 19.93 15.72 2.90
CA ALA A 79 21.12 15.38 2.15
C ALA A 79 21.68 14.10 2.77
N SER A 80 21.30 12.94 2.24
CA SER A 80 21.89 11.69 2.70
C SER A 80 23.34 11.70 2.25
N THR A 81 24.23 11.94 3.21
CA THR A 81 25.67 11.78 3.02
C THR A 81 26.07 10.31 2.95
N TYR A 82 25.10 9.40 3.16
CA TYR A 82 25.32 7.97 3.11
C TYR A 82 25.72 7.54 1.70
N ARG A 83 26.90 6.95 1.62
CA ARG A 83 27.36 6.22 0.44
C ARG A 83 27.61 4.79 0.88
N SER A 84 27.15 3.84 0.09
CA SER A 84 27.51 2.44 0.29
C SER A 84 29.03 2.31 0.33
N HIS A 85 29.56 1.66 1.36
CA HIS A 85 30.98 1.42 1.48
C HIS A 85 31.38 0.24 0.58
N PRO A 86 32.38 0.41 -0.32
CA PRO A 86 32.92 -0.70 -1.07
C PRO A 86 33.41 -1.79 -0.10
N GLY A 87 32.83 -3.00 -0.20
CA GLY A 87 33.16 -4.14 0.66
C GLY A 87 32.11 -4.54 1.71
N ASN A 88 31.07 -3.72 1.94
CA ASN A 88 29.94 -4.15 2.76
C ASN A 88 29.13 -5.23 2.04
N THR A 89 28.75 -6.30 2.74
CA THR A 89 27.70 -7.22 2.26
C THR A 89 26.35 -6.51 2.19
N THR A 90 25.41 -7.03 1.41
CA THR A 90 24.04 -6.51 1.30
C THR A 90 23.38 -6.38 2.68
N SER A 91 23.55 -7.39 3.54
CA SER A 91 23.02 -7.36 4.92
C SER A 91 23.67 -6.25 5.77
N GLN A 92 24.98 -6.05 5.67
CA GLN A 92 25.67 -4.97 6.40
C GLN A 92 25.20 -3.58 5.93
N HIS A 93 25.02 -3.41 4.62
CA HIS A 93 24.45 -2.20 4.06
C HIS A 93 23.05 -1.92 4.59
N ILE A 94 22.16 -2.92 4.58
CA ILE A 94 20.80 -2.78 5.11
C ILE A 94 20.80 -2.37 6.58
N HIS A 95 21.62 -3.01 7.42
CA HIS A 95 21.71 -2.65 8.85
C HIS A 95 22.09 -1.18 9.06
N ASN A 96 22.99 -0.65 8.25
CA ASN A 96 23.40 0.76 8.30
C ASN A 96 22.28 1.69 7.81
N LEU A 97 21.55 1.28 6.78
CA LEU A 97 20.47 2.07 6.19
C LEU A 97 19.28 2.30 7.13
N TRP A 98 19.03 1.43 8.13
CA TRP A 98 17.93 1.66 9.08
C TRP A 98 18.02 3.02 9.77
N ASN A 99 19.23 3.50 10.07
CA ASN A 99 19.40 4.82 10.69
C ASN A 99 19.11 5.95 9.70
N GLU A 100 19.49 5.80 8.43
CA GLU A 100 19.25 6.79 7.36
C GLU A 100 17.77 6.90 6.99
N LEU A 101 17.07 5.77 6.99
CA LEU A 101 15.63 5.71 6.71
C LEU A 101 14.78 6.10 7.93
N THR A 102 15.38 6.28 9.11
CA THR A 102 14.65 6.74 10.29
C THR A 102 14.28 8.23 10.16
N ARG A 103 13.04 8.55 10.50
CA ARG A 103 12.58 9.91 10.77
C ARG A 103 12.28 10.05 12.25
N GLN A 104 12.60 11.22 12.79
CA GLN A 104 12.28 11.57 14.17
C GLN A 104 10.81 12.01 14.26
N PRO A 105 10.21 12.03 15.46
CA PRO A 105 8.85 12.56 15.65
C PRO A 105 8.69 13.94 15.02
N ASP A 106 7.62 14.11 14.26
CA ASP A 106 7.39 15.33 13.48
C ASP A 106 6.66 16.40 14.29
N ALA A 107 6.95 17.66 14.00
CA ALA A 107 6.03 18.76 14.30
C ALA A 107 5.02 18.91 13.16
N VAL A 108 3.84 19.47 13.45
CA VAL A 108 2.85 19.80 12.41
C VAL A 108 3.50 20.71 11.36
N ALA A 109 3.52 20.26 10.10
CA ALA A 109 4.09 21.03 9.00
C ALA A 109 3.40 20.68 7.66
N GLY A 110 2.66 21.64 7.11
CA GLY A 110 2.00 21.52 5.81
C GLY A 110 1.05 20.33 5.76
N SER A 111 1.28 19.44 4.79
CA SER A 111 0.47 18.23 4.61
C SER A 111 0.89 17.05 5.48
N LEU A 112 2.01 17.10 6.23
CA LEU A 112 2.48 15.98 7.05
C LEU A 112 1.70 15.89 8.37
N ILE A 113 1.09 14.73 8.63
CA ILE A 113 0.40 14.43 9.89
C ILE A 113 1.46 13.98 10.90
N PRO A 114 1.60 14.66 12.05
CA PRO A 114 2.68 14.36 13.00
C PRO A 114 2.50 13.01 13.68
N LEU A 115 3.61 12.31 13.89
CA LEU A 115 3.66 11.04 14.60
C LEU A 115 4.47 11.15 15.91
N PRO A 116 4.01 10.52 17.01
CA PRO A 116 4.61 10.68 18.33
C PRO A 116 5.95 9.96 18.53
N HIS A 117 6.30 9.01 17.66
CA HIS A 117 7.51 8.20 17.80
C HIS A 117 8.33 8.14 16.49
N PRO A 118 9.64 7.82 16.57
CA PRO A 118 10.45 7.59 15.37
C PRO A 118 9.89 6.47 14.49
N TYR A 119 10.05 6.59 13.17
CA TYR A 119 9.57 5.62 12.19
C TYR A 119 10.51 5.49 11.01
N ILE A 120 10.39 4.39 10.27
CA ILE A 120 11.11 4.17 9.00
C ILE A 120 10.24 4.67 7.84
N VAL A 121 10.84 5.42 6.92
CA VAL A 121 10.25 5.72 5.61
C VAL A 121 10.78 4.76 4.55
N PRO A 122 10.05 4.54 3.44
CA PRO A 122 10.53 3.62 2.41
C PRO A 122 11.87 4.03 1.78
N GLY A 123 12.03 5.30 1.39
CA GLY A 123 13.23 5.82 0.72
C GLY A 123 12.90 6.73 -0.47
N GLY A 124 13.87 7.53 -0.92
CA GLY A 124 13.71 8.41 -2.08
C GLY A 124 12.62 9.49 -1.92
N ARG A 125 11.67 9.53 -2.86
CA ARG A 125 10.52 10.46 -2.85
C ARG A 125 9.54 10.22 -1.70
N PHE A 126 9.52 9.01 -1.13
CA PHE A 126 8.63 8.63 -0.05
C PHE A 126 9.20 9.09 1.29
N ARG A 127 8.72 10.24 1.75
CA ARG A 127 9.24 10.96 2.93
C ARG A 127 8.32 10.84 4.16
N GLU A 128 7.25 10.11 4.01
CA GLU A 128 6.24 9.80 5.02
C GLU A 128 6.23 8.30 5.30
N ILE A 129 5.66 7.88 6.43
CA ILE A 129 5.40 6.46 6.68
C ILE A 129 4.32 5.99 5.72
N TYR A 130 4.48 4.80 5.15
CA TYR A 130 3.44 4.11 4.37
C TYR A 130 2.94 2.90 5.14
N TYR A 131 1.65 2.61 5.03
CA TYR A 131 1.00 1.62 5.88
C TYR A 131 1.54 0.21 5.61
N TRP A 132 1.27 -0.40 4.46
CA TRP A 132 1.61 -1.81 4.26
C TRP A 132 3.13 -2.05 4.11
N ASP A 133 3.89 -1.11 3.54
CA ASP A 133 5.35 -1.11 3.45
C ASP A 133 6.01 -1.34 4.81
N SER A 134 5.40 -0.73 5.84
CA SER A 134 5.92 -0.79 7.19
C SER A 134 5.92 -2.21 7.72
N PHE A 135 4.96 -3.07 7.38
CA PHE A 135 4.93 -4.45 7.85
C PHE A 135 6.17 -5.21 7.36
N PHE A 136 6.45 -5.13 6.07
CA PHE A 136 7.62 -5.78 5.48
C PHE A 136 8.92 -5.22 6.03
N THR A 137 8.95 -3.91 6.31
CA THR A 137 10.06 -3.25 7.02
C THR A 137 10.23 -3.80 8.45
N LEU A 138 9.13 -4.01 9.19
CA LEU A 138 9.16 -4.56 10.55
C LEU A 138 9.80 -5.96 10.60
N LEU A 139 9.63 -6.78 9.56
CA LEU A 139 10.28 -8.09 9.46
C LEU A 139 11.80 -7.95 9.53
N GLY A 140 12.38 -7.03 8.77
CA GLY A 140 13.82 -6.76 8.80
C GLY A 140 14.28 -6.15 10.13
N LEU A 141 13.52 -5.18 10.67
CA LEU A 141 13.84 -4.57 11.95
C LEU A 141 13.86 -5.60 13.08
N LYS A 142 12.94 -6.57 13.07
CA LYS A 142 12.93 -7.70 14.00
C LYS A 142 14.21 -8.53 13.89
N ILE A 143 14.64 -8.89 12.67
CA ILE A 143 15.91 -9.62 12.44
C ILE A 143 17.12 -8.80 12.89
N SER A 144 17.11 -7.49 12.65
CA SER A 144 18.16 -6.56 13.08
C SER A 144 18.15 -6.24 14.58
N GLY A 145 17.26 -6.84 15.38
CA GLY A 145 17.15 -6.59 16.82
C GLY A 145 16.62 -5.21 17.20
N ARG A 146 16.07 -4.44 16.25
CA ARG A 146 15.52 -3.09 16.45
C ARG A 146 14.10 -3.12 17.01
N THR A 147 13.94 -3.80 18.14
CA THR A 147 12.66 -3.95 18.86
C THR A 147 12.07 -2.58 19.28
N ASP A 148 12.94 -1.59 19.52
CA ASP A 148 12.57 -0.20 19.76
C ASP A 148 11.75 0.38 18.60
N LEU A 149 12.27 0.28 17.37
CA LEU A 149 11.60 0.80 16.18
C LEU A 149 10.34 0.00 15.84
N VAL A 150 10.36 -1.32 16.00
CA VAL A 150 9.15 -2.15 15.82
C VAL A 150 8.03 -1.65 16.73
N GLN A 151 8.33 -1.43 18.02
CA GLN A 151 7.33 -0.91 18.95
C GLN A 151 6.87 0.51 18.60
N HIS A 152 7.80 1.40 18.22
CA HIS A 152 7.46 2.78 17.86
C HIS A 152 6.54 2.87 16.66
N MET A 153 6.81 2.09 15.60
CA MET A 153 5.96 2.09 14.40
C MET A 153 4.57 1.53 14.69
N VAL A 154 4.44 0.44 15.46
CA VAL A 154 3.11 -0.07 15.89
C VAL A 154 2.35 0.98 16.71
N LYS A 155 3.03 1.69 17.61
CA LYS A 155 2.41 2.80 18.37
C LYS A 155 1.97 3.97 17.48
N ASN A 156 2.74 4.31 16.45
CA ASN A 156 2.37 5.36 15.50
C ASN A 156 1.12 4.99 14.70
N PHE A 157 1.00 3.73 14.26
CA PHE A 157 -0.21 3.25 13.60
C PHE A 157 -1.42 3.22 14.54
N ALA A 158 -1.23 2.76 15.78
CA ALA A 158 -2.26 2.85 16.82
C ALA A 158 -2.69 4.31 17.08
N TYR A 159 -1.73 5.24 17.07
CA TYR A 159 -2.01 6.68 17.17
C TYR A 159 -2.87 7.17 16.01
N LEU A 160 -2.52 6.86 14.76
CA LEU A 160 -3.32 7.21 13.57
C LEU A 160 -4.73 6.63 13.64
N ILE A 161 -4.89 5.36 14.04
CA ILE A 161 -6.22 4.77 14.26
C ILE A 161 -7.00 5.55 15.31
N ASN A 162 -6.38 5.97 16.41
CA ASN A 162 -7.05 6.71 17.45
C ASN A 162 -7.44 8.13 17.01
N THR A 163 -6.57 8.84 16.29
CA THR A 163 -6.75 10.26 15.93
C THR A 163 -7.48 10.48 14.62
N VAL A 164 -7.16 9.71 13.57
CA VAL A 164 -7.77 9.79 12.23
C VAL A 164 -8.96 8.83 12.10
N GLY A 165 -8.97 7.75 12.87
CA GLY A 165 -10.03 6.73 12.81
C GLY A 165 -9.67 5.48 12.00
N TYR A 166 -8.59 5.54 11.23
CA TYR A 166 -8.01 4.45 10.44
C TYR A 166 -6.55 4.80 10.14
N ILE A 167 -5.81 3.89 9.50
CA ILE A 167 -4.45 4.18 9.02
C ILE A 167 -4.55 4.69 7.58
N PRO A 168 -4.24 5.97 7.29
CA PRO A 168 -4.20 6.47 5.92
C PRO A 168 -3.06 5.80 5.12
N ASN A 169 -3.13 5.88 3.78
CA ASN A 169 -2.10 5.34 2.87
C ASN A 169 -0.66 5.68 3.35
N GLY A 170 -0.44 6.94 3.67
CA GLY A 170 0.68 7.40 4.49
C GLY A 170 0.28 8.58 5.38
N ASN A 171 1.17 9.08 6.23
CA ASN A 171 0.85 10.17 7.16
C ASN A 171 0.82 11.56 6.50
N ARG A 172 0.08 11.72 5.40
CA ARG A 172 -0.18 12.99 4.72
C ARG A 172 -1.67 13.30 4.65
N THR A 173 -2.05 14.56 4.73
CA THR A 173 -3.45 15.00 4.70
C THR A 173 -4.16 14.66 3.39
N TYR A 174 -3.45 14.67 2.23
CA TYR A 174 -4.02 14.26 0.94
C TYR A 174 -4.26 12.74 0.81
N TYR A 175 -3.78 11.95 1.78
CA TYR A 175 -4.11 10.53 1.92
C TYR A 175 -5.36 10.30 2.78
N LEU A 176 -5.88 11.32 3.47
CA LEU A 176 -7.19 11.20 4.14
C LEU A 176 -8.27 10.92 3.09
N GLY A 177 -9.11 9.93 3.37
CA GLY A 177 -10.12 9.37 2.46
C GLY A 177 -9.79 7.92 2.06
N ARG A 178 -8.51 7.52 2.07
CA ARG A 178 -8.07 6.16 1.74
C ARG A 178 -7.05 5.61 2.73
N SER A 179 -7.10 4.30 2.95
CA SER A 179 -6.12 3.54 3.70
C SER A 179 -5.04 2.95 2.76
N GLN A 180 -4.56 1.76 3.09
CA GLN A 180 -3.75 0.86 2.28
C GLN A 180 -4.09 -0.58 2.68
N PRO A 181 -3.51 -1.65 2.10
CA PRO A 181 -3.79 -3.02 2.55
C PRO A 181 -3.63 -3.19 4.08
N PRO A 182 -4.61 -3.78 4.79
CA PRO A 182 -4.66 -3.71 6.26
C PRO A 182 -3.73 -4.70 6.98
N PHE A 183 -2.46 -4.31 7.07
CA PHE A 183 -1.40 -5.12 7.67
C PHE A 183 -1.17 -4.88 9.19
N PHE A 184 -1.92 -4.00 9.85
CA PHE A 184 -1.69 -3.67 11.27
C PHE A 184 -1.84 -4.88 12.18
N SER A 185 -2.79 -5.78 11.94
CA SER A 185 -2.88 -7.05 12.67
C SER A 185 -1.61 -7.91 12.55
N LEU A 186 -0.96 -7.93 11.38
CA LEU A 186 0.31 -8.63 11.20
C LEU A 186 1.46 -7.89 11.91
N MET A 187 1.47 -6.55 11.90
CA MET A 187 2.46 -5.76 12.64
C MET A 187 2.36 -5.97 14.15
N VAL A 188 1.14 -6.05 14.68
CA VAL A 188 0.88 -6.37 16.08
C VAL A 188 1.39 -7.78 16.41
N ASN A 189 1.22 -8.76 15.52
CA ASN A 189 1.81 -10.10 15.69
C ASN A 189 3.34 -10.08 15.71
N VAL A 190 3.98 -9.32 14.81
CA VAL A 190 5.45 -9.15 14.83
C VAL A 190 5.93 -8.61 16.18
N LEU A 191 5.19 -7.66 16.77
CA LEU A 191 5.49 -7.15 18.11
C LEU A 191 5.15 -8.16 19.22
N ALA A 192 4.11 -8.98 19.07
CA ALA A 192 3.72 -10.00 20.03
C ALA A 192 4.80 -11.08 20.20
N ASP A 193 5.52 -11.42 19.12
CA ASP A 193 6.69 -12.31 19.17
C ASP A 193 7.83 -11.74 20.04
N LEU A 194 7.87 -10.41 20.20
CA LEU A 194 8.92 -9.70 20.94
C LEU A 194 8.47 -9.27 22.34
N LYS A 195 7.17 -9.10 22.56
CA LYS A 195 6.58 -8.57 23.79
C LYS A 195 5.29 -9.29 24.16
N LYS A 196 5.22 -9.77 25.39
CA LYS A 196 4.00 -10.36 25.98
C LYS A 196 2.89 -9.33 26.10
N ASN A 197 1.64 -9.81 26.14
CA ASN A 197 0.42 -9.01 26.31
C ASN A 197 0.22 -7.94 25.22
N THR A 198 0.78 -8.16 24.02
CA THR A 198 0.66 -7.22 22.90
C THR A 198 -0.76 -7.21 22.33
N LEU A 199 -1.40 -8.38 22.11
CA LEU A 199 -2.74 -8.44 21.53
C LEU A 199 -3.81 -7.70 22.36
N PRO A 200 -3.93 -7.91 23.69
CA PRO A 200 -4.88 -7.17 24.50
C PRO A 200 -4.60 -5.67 24.54
N THR A 201 -3.32 -5.27 24.46
CA THR A 201 -2.92 -3.86 24.47
C THR A 201 -3.43 -3.10 23.24
N TYR A 202 -3.43 -3.74 22.07
CA TYR A 202 -3.84 -3.12 20.80
C TYR A 202 -5.23 -3.52 20.31
N LEU A 203 -5.95 -4.35 21.08
CA LEU A 203 -7.31 -4.79 20.77
C LEU A 203 -8.26 -3.62 20.40
N PRO A 204 -8.30 -2.48 21.13
CA PRO A 204 -9.18 -1.37 20.77
C PRO A 204 -8.88 -0.79 19.39
N GLN A 205 -7.61 -0.76 18.97
CA GLN A 205 -7.22 -0.26 17.66
C GLN A 205 -7.51 -1.27 16.55
N LEU A 206 -7.31 -2.56 16.81
CA LEU A 206 -7.70 -3.63 15.88
C LEU A 206 -9.21 -3.59 15.60
N GLU A 207 -10.04 -3.42 16.64
CA GLU A 207 -11.49 -3.31 16.49
C GLU A 207 -11.89 -2.06 15.70
N LYS A 208 -11.25 -0.92 15.98
CA LYS A 208 -11.53 0.35 15.29
C LYS A 208 -11.15 0.31 13.82
N GLU A 209 -10.02 -0.32 13.49
CA GLU A 209 -9.66 -0.57 12.10
C GLU A 209 -10.66 -1.52 11.40
N TYR A 210 -11.05 -2.62 12.06
CA TYR A 210 -12.06 -3.52 11.50
C TYR A 210 -13.39 -2.79 11.21
N GLN A 211 -13.83 -1.94 12.14
CA GLN A 211 -15.02 -1.10 11.95
C GLN A 211 -14.90 -0.14 10.76
N PHE A 212 -13.72 0.41 10.49
CA PHE A 212 -13.47 1.23 9.30
C PHE A 212 -13.67 0.42 8.01
N TRP A 213 -13.09 -0.78 7.92
CA TRP A 213 -13.26 -1.65 6.75
C TRP A 213 -14.70 -2.14 6.59
N MET A 214 -15.40 -2.38 7.69
CA MET A 214 -16.78 -2.87 7.71
C MET A 214 -17.85 -1.77 7.74
N ARG A 215 -17.46 -0.50 7.55
CA ARG A 215 -18.38 0.65 7.55
C ARG A 215 -19.41 0.50 6.42
N GLY A 216 -20.69 0.49 6.78
CA GLY A 216 -21.82 0.31 5.86
C GLY A 216 -22.31 -1.14 5.72
N SER A 217 -21.70 -2.10 6.43
CA SER A 217 -22.06 -3.53 6.32
C SER A 217 -23.49 -3.88 6.71
N THR A 218 -24.12 -3.10 7.60
CA THR A 218 -25.53 -3.27 7.97
C THR A 218 -26.49 -2.52 7.03
N GLU A 219 -25.97 -1.71 6.11
CA GLU A 219 -26.75 -0.84 5.21
C GLU A 219 -26.81 -1.37 3.77
N VAL A 220 -25.83 -2.19 3.37
CA VAL A 220 -25.84 -2.84 2.06
C VAL A 220 -27.01 -3.81 1.92
N THR A 221 -27.66 -3.78 0.76
CA THR A 221 -28.84 -4.62 0.44
C THR A 221 -28.63 -5.35 -0.87
N ALA A 222 -29.58 -6.20 -1.29
CA ALA A 222 -29.49 -6.84 -2.61
C ALA A 222 -29.57 -5.82 -3.77
N THR A 223 -30.30 -4.71 -3.59
CA THR A 223 -30.49 -3.68 -4.63
C THR A 223 -29.41 -2.58 -4.56
N GLN A 224 -28.77 -2.41 -3.41
CA GLN A 224 -27.59 -1.57 -3.24
C GLN A 224 -26.47 -2.42 -2.61
N PRO A 225 -25.80 -3.27 -3.41
CA PRO A 225 -24.90 -4.29 -2.90
C PRO A 225 -23.56 -3.76 -2.42
N ALA A 226 -23.23 -2.49 -2.64
CA ALA A 226 -21.95 -1.94 -2.20
C ALA A 226 -22.10 -0.55 -1.59
N LEU A 227 -21.37 -0.32 -0.50
CA LEU A 227 -21.27 0.95 0.19
C LEU A 227 -19.87 1.07 0.79
N HIS A 228 -19.18 2.17 0.51
CA HIS A 228 -17.75 2.36 0.85
C HIS A 228 -16.91 1.13 0.43
N ARG A 229 -16.25 0.49 1.41
CA ARG A 229 -15.36 -0.67 1.28
C ARG A 229 -16.10 -2.00 1.43
N VAL A 230 -17.41 -2.00 1.59
CA VAL A 230 -18.22 -3.21 1.83
C VAL A 230 -19.01 -3.59 0.59
N VAL A 231 -19.02 -4.89 0.27
CA VAL A 231 -19.79 -5.48 -0.81
C VAL A 231 -20.57 -6.70 -0.28
N ARG A 232 -21.89 -6.68 -0.48
CA ARG A 232 -22.80 -7.81 -0.27
C ARG A 232 -22.93 -8.61 -1.56
N LEU A 233 -22.50 -9.86 -1.50
CA LEU A 233 -22.56 -10.81 -2.61
C LEU A 233 -23.96 -11.42 -2.79
N PRO A 234 -24.23 -12.07 -3.94
CA PRO A 234 -25.56 -12.63 -4.23
C PRO A 234 -26.07 -13.64 -3.19
N ASP A 235 -25.18 -14.38 -2.53
CA ASP A 235 -25.54 -15.33 -1.46
C ASP A 235 -25.69 -14.69 -0.07
N GLY A 236 -25.56 -13.36 0.02
CA GLY A 236 -25.66 -12.59 1.25
C GLY A 236 -24.35 -12.51 2.04
N SER A 237 -23.28 -13.18 1.62
CA SER A 237 -21.97 -13.00 2.24
C SER A 237 -21.45 -11.58 2.03
N ILE A 238 -20.62 -11.12 2.97
CA ILE A 238 -20.00 -9.80 2.93
C ILE A 238 -18.50 -9.99 2.67
N LEU A 239 -18.02 -9.36 1.61
CA LEU A 239 -16.60 -9.16 1.34
C LEU A 239 -16.31 -7.67 1.17
N ASN A 240 -15.04 -7.32 0.99
CA ASN A 240 -14.60 -5.94 0.92
C ASN A 240 -13.92 -5.62 -0.41
N ARG A 241 -13.93 -4.33 -0.74
CA ARG A 241 -13.25 -3.73 -1.88
C ARG A 241 -12.41 -2.54 -1.43
N TYR A 242 -11.45 -2.14 -2.25
CA TYR A 242 -10.77 -0.85 -2.07
C TYR A 242 -11.68 0.31 -2.52
N TRP A 243 -11.57 1.43 -1.82
CA TRP A 243 -12.40 2.63 -1.97
C TRP A 243 -11.71 3.84 -1.35
N ASP A 244 -11.56 4.95 -2.08
CA ASP A 244 -11.24 6.26 -1.46
C ASP A 244 -12.56 7.02 -1.26
N GLU A 245 -12.70 7.84 -0.22
CA GLU A 245 -13.88 8.69 -0.01
C GLU A 245 -13.98 9.90 -0.96
N HIS A 246 -12.89 10.27 -1.61
CA HIS A 246 -12.80 11.34 -2.60
C HIS A 246 -12.87 10.81 -4.05
N ASN A 247 -13.40 11.64 -4.95
CA ASN A 247 -13.55 11.37 -6.40
C ASN A 247 -13.00 12.51 -7.26
N THR A 248 -11.95 13.17 -6.78
CA THR A 248 -11.22 14.24 -7.50
C THR A 248 -9.83 13.75 -7.91
N PRO A 249 -9.06 14.43 -8.78
CA PRO A 249 -7.67 14.05 -9.05
C PRO A 249 -6.84 13.96 -7.76
N ARG A 250 -5.93 12.99 -7.67
CA ARG A 250 -4.97 12.82 -6.56
C ARG A 250 -4.06 14.06 -6.48
N PRO A 251 -3.94 14.75 -5.34
CA PRO A 251 -3.04 15.89 -5.24
C PRO A 251 -1.59 15.58 -5.62
N GLU A 252 -1.11 14.38 -5.27
CA GLU A 252 0.25 13.91 -5.54
C GLU A 252 0.52 13.46 -6.99
N SER A 253 -0.53 13.25 -7.78
CA SER A 253 -0.49 12.84 -9.21
C SER A 253 -1.56 13.59 -10.02
N TYR A 254 -1.71 14.89 -9.75
CA TYR A 254 -2.87 15.67 -10.23
C TYR A 254 -2.89 15.75 -11.75
N LYS A 255 -1.73 16.00 -12.36
CA LYS A 255 -1.60 16.15 -13.80
C LYS A 255 -1.91 14.85 -14.52
N GLU A 256 -1.34 13.75 -14.04
CA GLU A 256 -1.50 12.40 -14.58
C GLU A 256 -2.98 11.98 -14.57
N ASP A 257 -3.67 12.17 -13.44
CA ASP A 257 -5.10 11.87 -13.31
C ASP A 257 -5.94 12.71 -14.27
N VAL A 258 -5.70 14.03 -14.36
CA VAL A 258 -6.43 14.93 -15.26
C VAL A 258 -6.18 14.58 -16.73
N GLU A 259 -4.95 14.26 -17.10
CA GLU A 259 -4.59 13.88 -18.46
C GLU A 259 -5.22 12.54 -18.86
N LEU A 260 -5.26 11.56 -17.96
CA LEU A 260 -5.95 10.29 -18.21
C LEU A 260 -7.46 10.50 -18.39
N ALA A 261 -8.08 11.35 -17.57
CA ALA A 261 -9.51 11.66 -17.66
C ALA A 261 -9.92 12.24 -19.01
N ARG A 262 -9.04 13.00 -19.68
CA ARG A 262 -9.30 13.54 -21.04
C ARG A 262 -9.46 12.45 -22.11
N HIS A 263 -8.93 11.25 -21.85
CA HIS A 263 -8.95 10.13 -22.78
C HIS A 263 -9.91 9.01 -22.35
N ALA A 264 -10.55 9.15 -21.19
CA ALA A 264 -11.48 8.16 -20.65
C ALA A 264 -12.90 8.35 -21.18
N ILE A 265 -13.59 7.23 -21.40
CA ILE A 265 -15.04 7.22 -21.73
C ILE A 265 -15.88 7.48 -20.46
N GLN A 266 -15.35 7.08 -19.30
CA GLN A 266 -16.01 7.22 -18.01
C GLN A 266 -16.09 8.70 -17.59
N GLN A 267 -17.11 9.06 -16.82
CA GLN A 267 -17.17 10.40 -16.22
C GLN A 267 -15.94 10.61 -15.32
N PRO A 268 -15.29 11.79 -15.34
CA PRO A 268 -14.02 12.01 -14.64
C PRO A 268 -14.05 11.60 -13.17
N GLU A 269 -15.12 11.92 -12.44
CA GLU A 269 -15.24 11.59 -11.02
C GLU A 269 -15.31 10.08 -10.74
N ILE A 270 -15.89 9.29 -11.65
CA ILE A 270 -15.89 7.82 -11.55
C ILE A 270 -14.46 7.30 -11.76
N LEU A 271 -13.78 7.80 -12.80
CA LEU A 271 -12.39 7.45 -13.07
C LEU A 271 -11.48 7.78 -11.87
N TYR A 272 -11.58 9.00 -11.33
CA TYR A 272 -10.78 9.44 -10.19
C TYR A 272 -10.99 8.57 -8.97
N ARG A 273 -12.23 8.14 -8.70
CA ARG A 273 -12.53 7.20 -7.60
C ARG A 273 -11.81 5.86 -7.81
N HIS A 274 -11.79 5.34 -9.03
CA HIS A 274 -11.09 4.09 -9.35
C HIS A 274 -9.56 4.22 -9.24
N LEU A 275 -8.98 5.33 -9.69
CA LEU A 275 -7.54 5.61 -9.56
C LEU A 275 -7.13 5.68 -8.08
N ARG A 276 -7.87 6.43 -7.27
CA ARG A 276 -7.63 6.53 -5.84
C ARG A 276 -7.81 5.21 -5.09
N ALA A 277 -8.80 4.41 -5.48
CA ALA A 277 -9.00 3.08 -4.91
C ALA A 277 -7.87 2.11 -5.28
N ALA A 278 -7.26 2.24 -6.48
CA ALA A 278 -6.04 1.50 -6.80
C ALA A 278 -4.83 1.98 -5.98
N ALA A 279 -4.74 3.26 -5.63
CA ALA A 279 -3.75 3.72 -4.65
C ALA A 279 -4.01 3.15 -3.24
N GLU A 280 -5.28 3.00 -2.82
CA GLU A 280 -5.62 2.28 -1.58
C GLU A 280 -5.25 0.80 -1.64
N SER A 281 -5.24 0.18 -2.82
CA SER A 281 -4.83 -1.22 -2.95
C SER A 281 -3.33 -1.43 -2.79
N GLY A 282 -2.54 -0.36 -2.89
CA GLY A 282 -1.08 -0.41 -2.99
C GLY A 282 -0.59 -0.88 -4.37
N TRP A 283 -1.48 -1.15 -5.33
CA TRP A 283 -1.15 -1.60 -6.69
C TRP A 283 -1.51 -0.53 -7.73
N ASP A 284 -1.01 0.69 -7.55
CA ASP A 284 -1.17 1.84 -8.45
C ASP A 284 0.00 1.93 -9.45
N PHE A 285 -0.11 1.49 -10.71
CA PHE A 285 -1.24 0.81 -11.31
C PHE A 285 -0.87 -0.57 -11.84
N SER A 286 -1.91 -1.34 -12.18
CA SER A 286 -1.84 -2.72 -12.64
C SER A 286 -2.99 -3.02 -13.58
N SER A 287 -2.74 -3.83 -14.61
CA SER A 287 -3.71 -4.46 -15.49
C SER A 287 -4.81 -5.21 -14.75
N ARG A 288 -4.50 -5.69 -13.53
CA ARG A 288 -5.43 -6.26 -12.54
C ARG A 288 -6.74 -5.47 -12.41
N TRP A 289 -6.66 -4.14 -12.49
CA TRP A 289 -7.79 -3.24 -12.26
C TRP A 289 -8.52 -2.82 -13.54
N PHE A 290 -8.09 -3.27 -14.72
CA PHE A 290 -8.59 -2.77 -16.00
C PHE A 290 -9.66 -3.70 -16.59
N LYS A 291 -10.69 -3.14 -17.26
CA LYS A 291 -11.65 -3.97 -18.00
C LYS A 291 -10.99 -4.56 -19.24
N ASP A 292 -10.13 -3.78 -19.89
CA ASP A 292 -9.21 -4.20 -20.94
C ASP A 292 -7.77 -3.98 -20.45
N GLU A 293 -7.00 -5.05 -20.33
CA GLU A 293 -5.62 -5.03 -19.82
C GLU A 293 -4.68 -4.12 -20.62
N ASN A 294 -5.02 -3.81 -21.88
CA ASN A 294 -4.24 -2.92 -22.75
C ASN A 294 -4.58 -1.44 -22.57
N LEU A 295 -5.69 -1.10 -21.88
CA LEU A 295 -6.21 0.26 -21.83
C LEU A 295 -6.45 0.72 -20.38
N PHE A 296 -5.48 1.48 -19.87
CA PHE A 296 -5.50 2.04 -18.51
C PHE A 296 -6.77 2.84 -18.19
N ALA A 297 -7.30 3.60 -19.16
CA ALA A 297 -8.54 4.37 -18.98
C ALA A 297 -9.79 3.52 -18.66
N THR A 298 -9.70 2.18 -18.78
CA THR A 298 -10.75 1.23 -18.39
C THR A 298 -10.63 0.73 -16.94
N ILE A 299 -9.79 1.36 -16.12
CA ILE A 299 -9.68 1.07 -14.69
C ILE A 299 -11.06 1.13 -14.00
N HIS A 300 -11.37 0.12 -13.18
CA HIS A 300 -12.65 -0.05 -12.49
C HIS A 300 -12.49 -0.66 -11.09
N THR A 301 -11.45 -0.26 -10.36
CA THR A 301 -11.01 -0.87 -9.09
C THR A 301 -12.11 -1.07 -8.05
N THR A 302 -13.07 -0.13 -7.96
CA THR A 302 -14.15 -0.21 -6.96
C THR A 302 -15.26 -1.17 -7.35
N GLU A 303 -15.21 -1.79 -8.53
CA GLU A 303 -16.15 -2.84 -8.95
C GLU A 303 -15.59 -4.24 -8.66
N ILE A 304 -14.36 -4.31 -8.15
CA ILE A 304 -13.62 -5.56 -7.93
C ILE A 304 -13.55 -5.86 -6.43
N ILE A 305 -13.79 -7.12 -6.07
CA ILE A 305 -13.52 -7.72 -4.76
C ILE A 305 -12.11 -8.35 -4.83
N PRO A 306 -11.11 -7.73 -4.21
CA PRO A 306 -9.73 -8.19 -4.29
C PRO A 306 -9.49 -9.40 -3.37
N VAL A 307 -8.86 -10.45 -3.88
CA VAL A 307 -8.60 -11.65 -3.08
C VAL A 307 -7.65 -11.36 -1.92
N ASP A 308 -6.64 -10.52 -2.14
CA ASP A 308 -5.64 -10.11 -1.14
C ASP A 308 -6.25 -9.33 0.04
N LEU A 309 -7.06 -8.31 -0.23
CA LEU A 309 -7.76 -7.53 0.80
C LEU A 309 -8.58 -8.44 1.71
N ASN A 310 -9.34 -9.36 1.12
CA ASN A 310 -10.21 -10.23 1.89
C ASN A 310 -9.43 -11.28 2.69
N CYS A 311 -8.26 -11.72 2.22
CA CYS A 311 -7.36 -12.52 3.05
C CYS A 311 -6.82 -11.73 4.26
N LEU A 312 -6.49 -10.45 4.09
CA LEU A 312 -6.02 -9.59 5.17
C LEU A 312 -7.10 -9.35 6.24
N LEU A 313 -8.35 -9.14 5.82
CA LEU A 313 -9.47 -8.99 6.75
C LEU A 313 -9.81 -10.30 7.45
N PHE A 314 -9.64 -11.45 6.78
CA PHE A 314 -9.74 -12.75 7.43
C PHE A 314 -8.68 -12.89 8.54
N HIS A 315 -7.44 -12.46 8.28
CA HIS A 315 -6.41 -12.44 9.30
C HIS A 315 -6.76 -11.50 10.45
N LEU A 316 -7.24 -10.28 10.18
CA LEU A 316 -7.68 -9.35 11.22
C LEU A 316 -8.80 -9.95 12.10
N GLU A 317 -9.79 -10.63 11.50
CA GLU A 317 -10.85 -11.33 12.24
C GLU A 317 -10.27 -12.44 13.14
N LYS A 318 -9.28 -13.20 12.68
CA LYS A 318 -8.57 -14.18 13.53
C LYS A 318 -7.86 -13.53 14.71
N ILE A 319 -7.12 -12.44 14.48
CA ILE A 319 -6.37 -11.76 15.53
C ILE A 319 -7.31 -11.09 16.55
N LEU A 320 -8.46 -10.59 16.11
CA LEU A 320 -9.50 -10.11 17.03
C LEU A 320 -10.04 -11.24 17.92
N ALA A 321 -10.28 -12.42 17.34
CA ALA A 321 -10.69 -13.58 18.13
C ALA A 321 -9.65 -13.97 19.19
N GLU A 322 -8.37 -14.05 18.81
CA GLU A 322 -7.26 -14.36 19.70
C GLU A 322 -7.10 -13.30 20.81
N ALA A 323 -7.14 -12.01 20.45
CA ALA A 323 -7.03 -10.90 21.39
C ALA A 323 -8.19 -10.88 22.42
N HIS A 324 -9.42 -11.18 21.99
CA HIS A 324 -10.55 -11.32 22.91
C HIS A 324 -10.43 -12.54 23.82
N GLN A 325 -9.92 -13.66 23.30
CA GLN A 325 -9.67 -14.86 24.10
C GLN A 325 -8.62 -14.58 25.19
N GLU A 326 -7.51 -13.92 24.85
CA GLU A 326 -6.50 -13.48 25.82
C GLU A 326 -7.04 -12.49 26.86
N SER A 327 -8.02 -11.67 26.45
CA SER A 327 -8.71 -10.72 27.33
C SER A 327 -9.84 -11.36 28.17
N GLY A 328 -10.08 -12.67 28.03
CA GLY A 328 -11.13 -13.41 28.75
C GLY A 328 -12.55 -13.24 28.19
N ASN A 329 -12.73 -12.61 27.03
CA ASN A 329 -14.03 -12.39 26.39
C ASN A 329 -14.35 -13.50 25.35
N GLN A 330 -14.78 -14.65 25.85
CA GLN A 330 -15.07 -15.82 25.00
C GLN A 330 -16.22 -15.60 24.00
N THR A 331 -17.20 -14.76 24.35
CA THR A 331 -18.33 -14.46 23.46
C THR A 331 -17.88 -13.70 22.22
N GLN A 332 -17.05 -12.66 22.39
CA GLN A 332 -16.50 -11.92 21.25
C GLN A 332 -15.50 -12.76 20.45
N ALA A 333 -14.69 -13.59 21.13
CA ALA A 333 -13.79 -14.51 20.44
C ALA A 333 -14.56 -15.46 19.49
N ALA A 334 -15.64 -16.09 19.99
CA ALA A 334 -16.49 -16.95 19.17
C ALA A 334 -17.17 -16.20 18.01
N HIS A 335 -17.57 -14.95 18.22
CA HIS A 335 -18.15 -14.11 17.17
C HIS A 335 -17.17 -13.87 16.02
N TYR A 336 -15.93 -13.45 16.31
CA TYR A 336 -14.93 -13.20 15.28
C TYR A 336 -14.45 -14.48 14.58
N ILE A 337 -14.40 -15.62 15.27
CA ILE A 337 -14.16 -16.93 14.64
C ILE A 337 -15.23 -17.23 13.58
N GLN A 338 -16.51 -16.95 13.89
CA GLN A 338 -17.59 -17.16 12.93
C GLN A 338 -17.49 -16.22 11.72
N LEU A 339 -17.10 -14.96 11.93
CA LEU A 339 -16.85 -14.00 10.85
C LEU A 339 -15.71 -14.47 9.94
N ALA A 340 -14.57 -14.86 10.53
CA ALA A 340 -13.42 -15.39 9.81
C ALA A 340 -13.78 -16.63 8.97
N ASN A 341 -14.53 -17.58 9.54
CA ASN A 341 -14.97 -18.77 8.81
C ASN A 341 -15.91 -18.43 7.65
N THR A 342 -16.82 -17.47 7.85
CA THR A 342 -17.74 -16.99 6.81
C THR A 342 -16.97 -16.34 5.66
N ARG A 343 -16.01 -15.47 5.97
CA ARG A 343 -15.15 -14.82 4.98
C ARG A 343 -14.28 -15.81 4.22
N LYS A 344 -13.65 -16.76 4.92
CA LYS A 344 -12.87 -17.85 4.30
C LYS A 344 -13.72 -18.65 3.30
N ALA A 345 -14.95 -18.98 3.65
CA ALA A 345 -15.87 -19.69 2.75
C ALA A 345 -16.23 -18.83 1.53
N ALA A 346 -16.51 -17.54 1.71
CA ALA A 346 -16.83 -16.62 0.61
C ALA A 346 -15.63 -16.43 -0.35
N ILE A 347 -14.41 -16.23 0.17
CA ILE A 347 -13.19 -16.15 -0.66
C ILE A 347 -13.04 -17.41 -1.52
N ARG A 348 -13.14 -18.60 -0.90
CA ARG A 348 -13.00 -19.86 -1.63
C ARG A 348 -14.12 -20.12 -2.64
N LYS A 349 -15.28 -19.49 -2.50
CA LYS A 349 -16.39 -19.61 -3.43
C LYS A 349 -16.28 -18.65 -4.62
N PHE A 350 -15.97 -17.38 -4.34
CA PHE A 350 -16.02 -16.32 -5.35
C PHE A 350 -14.67 -16.06 -6.02
N CYS A 351 -13.54 -16.32 -5.33
CA CYS A 351 -12.21 -16.06 -5.84
C CYS A 351 -11.50 -17.31 -6.40
N TRP A 352 -11.92 -18.53 -6.06
CA TRP A 352 -11.29 -19.75 -6.60
C TRP A 352 -11.89 -20.14 -7.95
N ASN A 353 -11.05 -20.41 -8.94
CA ASN A 353 -11.46 -20.98 -10.21
C ASN A 353 -10.96 -22.43 -10.31
N ALA A 354 -11.88 -23.39 -10.35
CA ALA A 354 -11.55 -24.81 -10.41
C ALA A 354 -11.09 -25.28 -11.80
N SER A 355 -11.39 -24.56 -12.88
CA SER A 355 -10.87 -24.88 -14.22
C SER A 355 -9.41 -24.48 -14.33
N ASP A 356 -9.10 -23.26 -13.90
CA ASP A 356 -7.76 -22.67 -14.04
C ASP A 356 -6.84 -23.02 -12.85
N GLN A 357 -7.38 -23.68 -11.81
CA GLN A 357 -6.66 -24.09 -10.61
C GLN A 357 -5.94 -22.92 -9.93
N PHE A 358 -6.58 -21.75 -9.88
CA PHE A 358 -5.98 -20.51 -9.39
C PHE A 358 -6.99 -19.61 -8.69
N PHE A 359 -6.50 -18.65 -7.90
CA PHE A 359 -7.33 -17.61 -7.30
C PHE A 359 -7.32 -16.33 -8.14
N PHE A 360 -8.48 -15.73 -8.31
CA PHE A 360 -8.72 -14.49 -9.02
C PHE A 360 -9.51 -13.52 -8.16
N ASP A 361 -9.43 -12.23 -8.48
CA ASP A 361 -10.38 -11.26 -7.96
C ASP A 361 -11.77 -11.49 -8.56
N TYR A 362 -12.81 -11.00 -7.89
CA TYR A 362 -14.19 -11.13 -8.37
C TYR A 362 -14.78 -9.77 -8.70
N ASP A 363 -15.18 -9.55 -9.95
CA ASP A 363 -15.95 -8.38 -10.36
C ASP A 363 -17.43 -8.63 -10.01
N PHE A 364 -17.91 -7.93 -8.98
CA PHE A 364 -19.27 -8.15 -8.47
C PHE A 364 -20.33 -7.43 -9.30
N VAL A 365 -19.95 -6.49 -10.16
CA VAL A 365 -20.85 -5.78 -11.08
C VAL A 365 -21.14 -6.67 -12.28
N SER A 366 -20.11 -7.27 -12.89
CA SER A 366 -20.28 -8.25 -13.97
C SER A 366 -20.61 -9.67 -13.48
N GLN A 367 -20.52 -9.89 -12.15
CA GLN A 367 -20.72 -11.16 -11.47
C GLN A 367 -19.81 -12.28 -11.98
N ARG A 368 -18.57 -11.95 -12.32
CA ARG A 368 -17.59 -12.87 -12.90
C ARG A 368 -16.24 -12.69 -12.23
N GLN A 369 -15.48 -13.77 -12.19
CA GLN A 369 -14.06 -13.70 -11.84
C GLN A 369 -13.30 -12.91 -12.90
N LYS A 370 -12.31 -12.13 -12.46
CA LYS A 370 -11.27 -11.60 -13.35
C LYS A 370 -10.52 -12.77 -13.99
N GLN A 371 -9.92 -12.52 -15.15
CA GLN A 371 -9.13 -13.51 -15.89
C GLN A 371 -7.62 -13.27 -15.78
N SER A 372 -7.23 -12.11 -15.26
CA SER A 372 -5.84 -11.70 -15.09
C SER A 372 -5.14 -12.58 -14.06
N LEU A 373 -4.06 -13.25 -14.47
CA LEU A 373 -3.19 -13.98 -13.56
C LEU A 373 -2.32 -12.96 -12.81
N THR A 374 -2.59 -12.81 -11.51
CA THR A 374 -1.83 -11.90 -10.63
C THR A 374 -1.30 -12.64 -9.41
N LEU A 375 -0.22 -12.12 -8.84
CA LEU A 375 0.41 -12.71 -7.67
C LEU A 375 -0.41 -12.50 -6.38
N ALA A 376 -1.54 -11.79 -6.42
CA ALA A 376 -2.47 -11.73 -5.30
C ALA A 376 -3.00 -13.13 -4.90
N ALA A 377 -2.95 -14.10 -5.82
CA ALA A 377 -3.30 -15.50 -5.56
C ALA A 377 -2.43 -16.22 -4.51
N VAL A 378 -1.29 -15.64 -4.11
CA VAL A 378 -0.48 -16.19 -3.02
C VAL A 378 -1.04 -15.86 -1.63
N PHE A 379 -1.90 -14.84 -1.50
CA PHE A 379 -2.48 -14.44 -0.22
C PHE A 379 -3.30 -15.57 0.43
N PRO A 380 -4.15 -16.31 -0.31
CA PRO A 380 -4.81 -17.49 0.23
C PRO A 380 -3.88 -18.56 0.84
N LEU A 381 -2.66 -18.71 0.29
CA LEU A 381 -1.66 -19.64 0.81
C LEU A 381 -0.96 -19.03 2.04
N PHE A 382 -0.58 -17.75 1.98
CA PHE A 382 0.06 -17.07 3.10
C PHE A 382 -0.81 -17.10 4.37
N PHE A 383 -2.12 -16.92 4.23
CA PHE A 383 -3.07 -16.90 5.36
C PHE A 383 -3.72 -18.26 5.65
N GLU A 384 -3.22 -19.35 5.05
CA GLU A 384 -3.66 -20.74 5.32
C GLU A 384 -5.19 -20.95 5.13
N LEU A 385 -5.75 -20.30 4.10
CA LEU A 385 -7.17 -20.42 3.78
C LEU A 385 -7.44 -21.41 2.63
N ALA A 386 -6.49 -21.59 1.72
CA ALA A 386 -6.60 -22.56 0.62
C ALA A 386 -6.69 -24.00 1.16
N THR A 387 -7.35 -24.91 0.45
CA THR A 387 -7.16 -26.34 0.72
C THR A 387 -5.79 -26.80 0.19
N PRO A 388 -5.29 -27.97 0.62
CA PRO A 388 -4.08 -28.55 0.03
C PRO A 388 -4.16 -28.67 -1.50
N GLU A 389 -5.32 -29.04 -2.06
CA GLU A 389 -5.51 -29.15 -3.51
C GLU A 389 -5.48 -27.78 -4.19
N GLN A 390 -6.13 -26.77 -3.60
CA GLN A 390 -6.09 -25.41 -4.11
C GLN A 390 -4.66 -24.84 -4.08
N ALA A 391 -3.93 -25.10 -2.99
CA ALA A 391 -2.56 -24.66 -2.82
C ALA A 391 -1.62 -25.33 -3.83
N LEU A 392 -1.82 -26.62 -4.13
CA LEU A 392 -1.10 -27.33 -5.19
C LEU A 392 -1.40 -26.74 -6.58
N GLY A 393 -2.65 -26.36 -6.85
CA GLY A 393 -3.01 -25.66 -8.09
C GLY A 393 -2.24 -24.34 -8.25
N VAL A 394 -2.25 -23.51 -7.20
CA VAL A 394 -1.50 -22.25 -7.18
C VAL A 394 0.00 -22.48 -7.35
N GLU A 395 0.59 -23.43 -6.63
CA GLU A 395 2.01 -23.78 -6.75
C GLU A 395 2.40 -24.09 -8.20
N ASN A 396 1.61 -24.91 -8.90
CA ASN A 396 1.87 -25.27 -10.29
C ASN A 396 1.84 -24.05 -11.22
N VAL A 397 0.85 -23.16 -11.05
CA VAL A 397 0.76 -21.94 -11.84
C VAL A 397 1.92 -20.98 -11.51
N LEU A 398 2.31 -20.86 -10.23
CA LEU A 398 3.45 -20.05 -9.83
C LEU A 398 4.74 -20.55 -10.49
N ARG A 399 5.01 -21.85 -10.42
CA ARG A 399 6.20 -22.48 -11.01
C ARG A 399 6.28 -22.28 -12.52
N THR A 400 5.16 -22.43 -13.22
CA THR A 400 5.13 -22.42 -14.69
C THR A 400 5.00 -21.03 -15.29
N GLN A 401 4.28 -20.11 -14.63
CA GLN A 401 3.94 -18.80 -15.19
C GLN A 401 4.57 -17.62 -14.47
N PHE A 402 4.74 -17.66 -13.14
CA PHE A 402 5.18 -16.50 -12.37
C PHE A 402 6.66 -16.51 -12.00
N LEU A 403 7.26 -17.68 -11.79
CA LEU A 403 8.67 -17.77 -11.48
C LEU A 403 9.51 -17.43 -12.72
N LYS A 404 10.33 -16.39 -12.61
CA LYS A 404 11.28 -15.90 -13.62
C LYS A 404 12.69 -15.95 -13.08
N ALA A 405 13.67 -15.50 -13.87
CA ALA A 405 15.09 -15.57 -13.53
C ALA A 405 15.41 -14.88 -12.18
N GLY A 406 14.74 -13.77 -11.87
CA GLY A 406 14.99 -12.97 -10.68
C GLY A 406 13.98 -13.12 -9.53
N GLY A 407 13.05 -14.07 -9.61
CA GLY A 407 11.98 -14.24 -8.62
C GLY A 407 10.60 -14.28 -9.26
N LEU A 408 9.55 -14.01 -8.49
CA LEU A 408 8.16 -14.00 -8.98
C LEU A 408 7.81 -12.66 -9.64
N THR A 409 7.16 -12.70 -10.80
CA THR A 409 6.60 -11.49 -11.42
C THR A 409 5.24 -11.12 -10.81
N THR A 410 4.88 -9.84 -10.83
CA THR A 410 3.61 -9.37 -10.23
C THR A 410 2.38 -9.87 -10.97
N THR A 411 2.43 -9.86 -12.30
CA THR A 411 1.42 -10.44 -13.21
C THR A 411 2.15 -11.10 -14.37
N VAL A 412 1.42 -11.83 -15.21
CA VAL A 412 2.00 -12.41 -16.45
C VAL A 412 1.86 -11.47 -17.66
N PHE A 413 1.17 -10.34 -17.50
CA PHE A 413 0.88 -9.39 -18.56
C PHE A 413 1.76 -8.15 -18.43
N ASN A 414 2.34 -7.67 -19.53
CA ASN A 414 3.15 -6.46 -19.54
C ASN A 414 2.34 -5.29 -20.10
N SER A 415 1.74 -4.52 -19.19
CA SER A 415 0.92 -3.34 -19.53
C SER A 415 1.72 -2.04 -19.63
N GLY A 416 3.00 -2.05 -19.25
CA GLY A 416 3.80 -0.85 -18.99
C GLY A 416 3.55 -0.18 -17.63
N GLN A 417 2.57 -0.66 -16.85
CA GLN A 417 2.36 -0.23 -15.47
C GLN A 417 3.32 -0.91 -14.51
N GLN A 418 3.54 -0.30 -13.33
CA GLN A 418 4.57 -0.77 -12.42
C GLN A 418 4.21 -2.06 -11.65
N TRP A 419 2.93 -2.30 -11.38
CA TRP A 419 2.44 -3.52 -10.74
C TRP A 419 2.02 -4.58 -11.77
N ASP A 420 2.89 -4.82 -12.74
CA ASP A 420 2.73 -5.82 -13.82
C ASP A 420 4.08 -6.40 -14.22
N ALA A 421 4.09 -7.40 -15.12
CA ALA A 421 5.32 -7.84 -15.76
C ALA A 421 6.04 -6.65 -16.45
N PRO A 422 7.38 -6.58 -16.40
CA PRO A 422 8.31 -7.60 -15.91
C PRO A 422 8.70 -7.44 -14.44
N ASN A 423 8.02 -6.58 -13.68
CA ASN A 423 8.44 -6.26 -12.33
C ASN A 423 8.12 -7.38 -11.33
N GLY A 424 8.95 -7.47 -10.30
CA GLY A 424 8.73 -8.21 -9.07
C GLY A 424 8.97 -7.30 -7.87
N TRP A 425 8.14 -7.47 -6.84
CA TRP A 425 8.08 -6.59 -5.67
C TRP A 425 8.31 -7.38 -4.39
N ALA A 426 9.17 -6.87 -3.51
CA ALA A 426 9.58 -7.55 -2.28
C ALA A 426 8.42 -8.10 -1.44
N PRO A 427 7.32 -7.34 -1.20
CA PRO A 427 6.13 -7.86 -0.52
C PRO A 427 5.63 -9.18 -1.09
N LEU A 428 5.48 -9.25 -2.41
CA LEU A 428 4.88 -10.40 -3.08
C LEU A 428 5.83 -11.60 -3.13
N GLN A 429 7.14 -11.36 -3.13
CA GLN A 429 8.13 -12.43 -2.96
C GLN A 429 8.00 -13.08 -1.58
N TRP A 430 7.90 -12.26 -0.52
CA TRP A 430 7.73 -12.76 0.84
C TRP A 430 6.43 -13.53 1.01
N MET A 431 5.32 -12.96 0.51
CA MET A 431 4.01 -13.59 0.59
C MET A 431 3.97 -14.92 -0.17
N GLY A 432 4.58 -14.98 -1.37
CA GLY A 432 4.74 -16.21 -2.14
C GLY A 432 5.62 -17.25 -1.43
N TYR A 433 6.80 -16.85 -0.99
CA TYR A 433 7.75 -17.70 -0.26
C TYR A 433 7.12 -18.33 0.99
N LYS A 434 6.56 -17.50 1.89
CA LYS A 434 5.95 -17.99 3.12
C LYS A 434 4.66 -18.76 2.85
N GLY A 435 3.84 -18.34 1.89
CA GLY A 435 2.62 -19.06 1.52
C GLY A 435 2.91 -20.47 1.03
N LEU A 436 3.95 -20.66 0.21
CA LEU A 436 4.37 -21.99 -0.24
C LEU A 436 4.87 -22.85 0.92
N LEU A 437 5.68 -22.28 1.83
CA LEU A 437 6.16 -22.99 3.02
C LEU A 437 5.03 -23.44 3.95
N ASN A 438 3.99 -22.64 4.13
CA ASN A 438 2.84 -23.00 4.96
C ASN A 438 2.11 -24.27 4.46
N TYR A 439 2.29 -24.64 3.19
CA TYR A 439 1.72 -25.84 2.58
C TYR A 439 2.78 -26.92 2.26
N GLY A 440 4.02 -26.76 2.72
CA GLY A 440 5.08 -27.76 2.54
C GLY A 440 5.72 -27.77 1.13
N PHE A 441 5.51 -26.74 0.31
CA PHE A 441 6.12 -26.62 -1.01
C PHE A 441 7.53 -26.01 -0.94
N GLU A 442 8.42 -26.70 -0.21
CA GLU A 442 9.77 -26.22 0.14
C GLU A 442 10.66 -25.97 -1.08
N GLU A 443 10.55 -26.81 -2.12
CA GLU A 443 11.41 -26.71 -3.31
C GLU A 443 11.18 -25.38 -4.06
N LEU A 444 9.93 -25.06 -4.40
CA LEU A 444 9.61 -23.81 -5.10
C LEU A 444 9.90 -22.60 -4.22
N ALA A 445 9.60 -22.68 -2.91
CA ALA A 445 9.92 -21.63 -1.97
C ALA A 445 11.44 -21.35 -1.92
N ALA A 446 12.27 -22.39 -1.84
CA ALA A 446 13.72 -22.26 -1.86
C ALA A 446 14.21 -21.62 -3.18
N GLU A 447 13.65 -22.02 -4.32
CA GLU A 447 14.00 -21.46 -5.62
C GLU A 447 13.65 -19.96 -5.73
N ILE A 448 12.47 -19.56 -5.25
CA ILE A 448 12.07 -18.13 -5.18
C ILE A 448 13.06 -17.35 -4.32
N LYS A 449 13.36 -17.85 -3.11
CA LYS A 449 14.32 -17.21 -2.18
C LYS A 449 15.69 -17.05 -2.85
N THR A 450 16.23 -18.10 -3.46
CA THR A 450 17.55 -18.06 -4.11
C THR A 450 17.58 -17.04 -5.24
N ARG A 451 16.59 -17.04 -6.14
CA ARG A 451 16.55 -16.13 -7.29
C ARG A 451 16.36 -14.67 -6.87
N TRP A 452 15.51 -14.43 -5.89
CA TRP A 452 15.25 -13.08 -5.38
C TRP A 452 16.47 -12.49 -4.67
N LEU A 453 17.07 -13.23 -3.73
CA LEU A 453 18.25 -12.78 -3.00
C LEU A 453 19.42 -12.53 -3.96
N HIS A 454 19.63 -13.43 -4.94
CA HIS A 454 20.66 -13.24 -5.96
C HIS A 454 20.43 -11.94 -6.76
N THR A 455 19.18 -11.67 -7.17
CA THR A 455 18.84 -10.44 -7.89
C THR A 455 19.12 -9.18 -7.07
N ASN A 456 18.77 -9.21 -5.77
CA ASN A 456 19.07 -8.10 -4.87
C ASN A 456 20.58 -7.90 -4.71
N ASP A 457 21.34 -8.97 -4.52
CA ASP A 457 22.80 -8.94 -4.39
C ASP A 457 23.48 -8.41 -5.64
N THR A 458 23.04 -8.84 -6.83
CA THR A 458 23.56 -8.36 -8.12
C THR A 458 23.36 -6.85 -8.24
N VAL A 459 22.13 -6.36 -8.09
CA VAL A 459 21.84 -4.92 -8.20
C VAL A 459 22.60 -4.12 -7.14
N TYR A 460 22.67 -4.61 -5.90
CA TYR A 460 23.43 -3.94 -4.85
C TYR A 460 24.94 -3.91 -5.18
N SER A 461 25.51 -4.99 -5.72
CA SER A 461 26.92 -5.04 -6.11
C SER A 461 27.27 -4.07 -7.24
N GLU A 462 26.33 -3.82 -8.16
CA GLU A 462 26.52 -2.95 -9.32
C GLU A 462 26.27 -1.47 -8.99
N THR A 463 25.27 -1.19 -8.15
CA THR A 463 24.78 0.18 -7.91
C THR A 463 25.10 0.72 -6.52
N GLY A 464 25.41 -0.16 -5.56
CA GLY A 464 25.52 0.16 -4.13
C GLY A 464 24.17 0.40 -3.44
N LYS A 465 23.04 0.02 -4.05
CA LYS A 465 21.70 0.36 -3.56
C LYS A 465 20.73 -0.82 -3.60
N MET A 466 19.75 -0.75 -2.70
CA MET A 466 18.53 -1.55 -2.76
C MET A 466 17.40 -0.70 -3.35
N THR A 467 16.56 -1.27 -4.20
CA THR A 467 15.52 -0.53 -4.93
C THR A 467 14.11 -0.93 -4.51
N GLU A 468 13.12 -0.10 -4.89
CA GLU A 468 11.69 -0.33 -4.67
C GLU A 468 11.21 -1.63 -5.34
N LYS A 469 11.59 -1.84 -6.60
CA LYS A 469 11.18 -2.96 -7.46
C LYS A 469 12.28 -3.40 -8.42
N TYR A 470 12.16 -4.64 -8.90
CA TYR A 470 13.19 -5.32 -9.70
C TYR A 470 12.58 -5.92 -10.97
N ASN A 471 13.32 -5.90 -12.09
CA ASN A 471 12.94 -6.66 -13.28
C ASN A 471 13.29 -8.14 -13.06
N VAL A 472 12.29 -8.99 -12.86
CA VAL A 472 12.52 -10.42 -12.57
C VAL A 472 12.69 -11.27 -13.83
N TYR A 473 12.38 -10.73 -15.01
CA TYR A 473 12.64 -11.40 -16.29
C TYR A 473 14.12 -11.29 -16.68
N ASN A 474 14.68 -10.09 -16.54
CA ASN A 474 16.09 -9.80 -16.74
C ASN A 474 16.65 -9.09 -15.50
N PRO A 475 17.29 -9.82 -14.56
CA PRO A 475 17.84 -9.25 -13.32
C PRO A 475 18.93 -8.18 -13.52
N GLN A 476 19.51 -8.06 -14.71
CA GLN A 476 20.47 -7.00 -15.04
C GLN A 476 19.81 -5.71 -15.53
N ALA A 477 18.50 -5.73 -15.81
CA ALA A 477 17.76 -4.55 -16.18
C ALA A 477 17.12 -3.91 -14.94
N GLU A 478 17.03 -2.58 -14.94
CA GLU A 478 16.29 -1.87 -13.89
C GLU A 478 14.79 -2.20 -13.97
N GLY A 479 14.15 -2.31 -12.80
CA GLY A 479 12.69 -2.26 -12.70
C GLY A 479 12.17 -0.86 -13.06
N GLY A 480 10.96 -0.76 -13.59
CA GLY A 480 10.42 0.51 -14.08
C GLY A 480 8.90 0.52 -14.26
N GLY A 481 8.39 1.38 -15.14
CA GLY A 481 6.95 1.53 -15.42
C GLY A 481 6.22 2.40 -14.39
N GLY A 482 4.95 2.70 -14.69
CA GLY A 482 4.11 3.58 -13.86
C GLY A 482 4.40 5.07 -14.01
N GLU A 483 4.03 5.85 -13.01
CA GLU A 483 4.02 7.33 -13.06
C GLU A 483 5.32 8.00 -12.58
N TYR A 484 6.26 7.24 -11.99
CA TYR A 484 7.49 7.80 -11.41
C TYR A 484 8.71 6.86 -11.54
N PRO A 485 9.96 7.39 -11.51
CA PRO A 485 11.18 6.57 -11.59
C PRO A 485 11.33 5.59 -10.43
N ASN A 486 12.14 4.53 -10.61
CA ASN A 486 12.46 3.59 -9.52
C ASN A 486 13.12 4.31 -8.33
N GLN A 487 12.77 3.90 -7.10
CA GLN A 487 13.23 4.58 -5.88
C GLN A 487 14.31 3.78 -5.14
N ASP A 488 15.23 4.52 -4.53
CA ASP A 488 16.34 3.97 -3.74
C ASP A 488 15.99 3.89 -2.25
N GLY A 489 16.41 2.82 -1.60
CA GLY A 489 16.25 2.63 -0.16
C GLY A 489 16.35 1.15 0.22
N PHE A 490 15.35 0.29 -0.02
CA PHE A 490 13.93 0.62 0.09
C PHE A 490 13.35 -0.25 1.22
N GLY A 491 12.60 0.35 2.15
CA GLY A 491 12.21 -0.26 3.44
C GLY A 491 11.73 -1.71 3.36
N TRP A 492 10.78 -2.02 2.47
CA TRP A 492 10.28 -3.39 2.32
C TRP A 492 11.28 -4.39 1.71
N THR A 493 12.22 -3.93 0.88
CA THR A 493 13.14 -4.77 0.11
C THR A 493 14.22 -5.20 1.08
N ASN A 494 14.72 -4.23 1.83
CA ASN A 494 15.61 -4.40 2.96
C ASN A 494 15.00 -5.37 3.99
N GLY A 495 13.73 -5.16 4.32
CA GLY A 495 13.00 -5.97 5.28
C GLY A 495 12.84 -7.43 4.87
N VAL A 496 12.36 -7.65 3.65
CA VAL A 496 12.14 -8.97 3.06
C VAL A 496 13.46 -9.70 2.81
N TYR A 497 14.49 -9.00 2.33
CA TYR A 497 15.82 -9.58 2.13
C TYR A 497 16.35 -10.19 3.42
N LEU A 498 16.36 -9.42 4.52
CA LEU A 498 16.81 -9.93 5.82
C LEU A 498 15.94 -11.07 6.34
N ALA A 499 14.62 -10.97 6.18
CA ALA A 499 13.69 -12.01 6.63
C ALA A 499 13.87 -13.34 5.87
N MET A 500 14.05 -13.28 4.55
CA MET A 500 14.33 -14.46 3.73
C MET A 500 15.71 -15.05 4.02
N GLN A 501 16.73 -14.22 4.20
CA GLN A 501 18.09 -14.67 4.51
C GLN A 501 18.16 -15.37 5.89
N ALA A 502 17.40 -14.90 6.87
CA ALA A 502 17.37 -15.47 8.22
C ALA A 502 16.59 -16.79 8.31
N HIS A 503 15.67 -17.04 7.39
CA HIS A 503 14.96 -18.32 7.31
C HIS A 503 15.91 -19.38 6.73
N PRO A 504 16.06 -20.58 7.31
CA PRO A 504 16.90 -21.63 6.74
C PRO A 504 16.48 -21.97 5.30
#